data_AF-A0A7V0RIB9-F1
#
_entry.id   AF-A0A7V0RIB9-F1
#
_cell.length_a   1.000
_cell.length_b   1.000
_cell.length_c   1.000
_cell.angle_alpha   90.00
_cell.angle_beta   90.00
_cell.angle_gamma   90.00
#
_symmetry.space_group_name_H-M   'P 1'
#
loop_
_entity.id
_entity.type
_entity.pdbx_description
1 polymer ?
#
loop_
_entity_poly.entity_id
_entity_poly.type
_entity_poly.pdbx_seq_one_letter_code
_entity_poly.pdbx_strand_id
1 'polypeptide(L)' 'MGPKGSPYIDDVTQLEAAAEDASADVIEIAGAIKWFDAAKGYGFIVPDNGMADILLHVTVLRRDGHQTAYE' A
#
# COMPACT_ATOMS: atom_id res chain seq x y z
N MET A 1 24.61 -32.87 -38.56
CA MET A 1 24.42 -33.74 -37.36
C MET A 1 25.26 -33.14 -36.24
N GLY A 2 24.61 -32.50 -35.27
CA GLY A 2 25.16 -31.72 -34.15
C GLY A 2 23.97 -31.25 -33.28
N PRO A 3 24.16 -31.04 -31.97
CA PRO A 3 23.37 -31.72 -30.95
C PRO A 3 21.92 -31.21 -30.78
N LYS A 4 21.02 -32.17 -30.55
CA LYS A 4 19.71 -31.96 -29.90
C LYS A 4 19.96 -31.45 -28.48
N GLY A 5 19.90 -30.14 -28.28
CA GLY A 5 19.83 -29.53 -26.96
C GLY A 5 18.48 -28.83 -26.83
N SER A 6 17.62 -29.33 -25.95
CA SER A 6 16.52 -28.53 -25.42
C SER A 6 17.11 -27.70 -24.28
N PRO A 7 17.12 -26.36 -24.33
CA PRO A 7 17.29 -25.58 -23.13
C PRO A 7 15.92 -25.45 -22.48
N TYR A 8 15.84 -26.13 -21.35
CA TYR A 8 15.08 -25.80 -20.16
C TYR A 8 14.46 -24.39 -20.13
N ILE A 9 13.20 -24.32 -19.68
CA ILE A 9 12.50 -23.07 -19.39
C ILE A 9 13.10 -22.53 -18.08
N ASP A 10 14.10 -21.66 -18.17
CA ASP A 10 14.70 -20.94 -17.03
C ASP A 10 14.07 -19.54 -16.85
N ASP A 11 12.85 -19.34 -17.34
CA ASP A 11 12.14 -18.08 -17.19
C ASP A 11 11.31 -18.10 -15.90
N VAL A 12 11.95 -17.70 -14.80
CA VAL A 12 11.32 -17.33 -13.51
C VAL A 12 10.45 -16.06 -13.63
N THR A 13 10.28 -15.57 -14.85
CA THR A 13 9.67 -14.29 -15.23
C THR A 13 8.14 -14.34 -15.26
N GLN A 14 7.54 -15.45 -14.82
CA GLN A 14 6.09 -15.57 -14.66
C GLN A 14 5.66 -15.42 -13.20
N LEU A 15 6.24 -14.46 -12.48
CA LEU A 15 5.73 -13.96 -11.20
C LEU A 15 5.39 -12.46 -11.22
N GLU A 16 5.49 -11.82 -12.38
CA GLU A 16 5.23 -10.38 -12.56
C GLU A 16 3.89 -10.14 -13.30
N ALA A 17 2.88 -10.98 -13.05
CA ALA A 17 1.56 -10.89 -13.70
C ALA A 17 0.42 -10.69 -12.70
N ALA A 18 0.59 -9.80 -11.72
CA ALA A 18 -0.50 -9.40 -10.83
C ALA A 18 -0.32 -7.99 -10.25
N ALA A 19 -0.15 -6.95 -11.08
CA ALA A 19 -0.36 -5.56 -10.64
C ALA A 19 -0.55 -4.55 -11.79
N GLU A 20 -1.04 -4.97 -12.96
CA GLU A 20 -1.45 -4.02 -14.00
C GLU A 20 -2.98 -3.83 -13.96
N ASP A 21 -3.43 -2.57 -14.04
CA ASP A 21 -4.81 -2.06 -13.97
C ASP A 21 -5.43 -1.83 -12.58
N ALA A 22 -4.86 -0.87 -11.85
CA ALA A 22 -5.64 0.01 -10.99
C ALA A 22 -5.21 1.46 -11.23
N SER A 23 -5.66 2.06 -12.34
CA SER A 23 -5.66 3.52 -12.50
C SER A 23 -6.69 4.12 -11.54
N ALA A 24 -6.39 4.07 -10.24
CA ALA A 24 -7.18 4.73 -9.23
C ALA A 24 -6.83 6.22 -9.29
N ASP A 25 -7.85 7.07 -9.37
CA ASP A 25 -7.68 8.51 -9.16
C ASP A 25 -7.11 8.71 -7.74
N VAL A 26 -5.82 9.04 -7.66
CA VAL A 26 -5.16 9.32 -6.39
C VAL A 26 -5.55 10.74 -5.98
N ILE A 27 -6.25 10.83 -4.85
CA ILE A 27 -6.62 12.11 -4.26
C ILE A 27 -5.69 12.36 -3.07
N GLU A 28 -4.94 13.47 -3.12
CA GLU A 28 -4.12 13.92 -2.01
C GLU A 28 -4.95 14.75 -1.04
N ILE A 29 -4.88 14.44 0.25
CA ILE A 29 -5.61 15.14 1.31
C ILE A 29 -4.65 15.43 2.46
N ALA A 30 -4.59 16.69 2.90
CA ALA A 30 -3.86 17.12 4.09
C ALA A 30 -4.81 17.28 5.29
N GLY A 31 -4.30 17.01 6.48
CA GLY A 31 -5.05 17.10 7.74
C GLY A 31 -4.22 16.67 8.94
N ALA A 32 -4.82 16.74 10.12
CA ALA A 32 -4.21 16.36 11.39
C ALA A 32 -4.79 15.04 11.92
N ILE A 33 -3.99 14.26 12.66
CA ILE A 33 -4.46 13.04 13.32
C ILE A 33 -5.35 13.46 14.49
N LYS A 34 -6.62 13.05 14.44
CA LYS A 34 -7.58 13.30 15.52
C LYS A 34 -7.26 12.46 16.74
N TRP A 35 -6.98 11.18 16.49
CA TRP A 35 -6.54 10.20 17.46
C TRP A 35 -6.12 8.92 16.75
N PHE A 36 -5.25 8.14 17.37
CA PHE A 36 -4.87 6.81 16.90
C PHE A 36 -4.71 5.86 18.09
N ASP A 37 -5.35 4.70 18.02
CA ASP A 37 -5.22 3.65 19.03
C ASP A 37 -4.29 2.56 18.50
N ALA A 38 -3.05 2.56 18.99
CA ALA A 38 -2.04 1.59 18.58
C ALA A 38 -2.38 0.14 18.98
N ALA A 39 -3.12 -0.06 20.06
CA ALA A 39 -3.53 -1.39 20.50
C ALA A 39 -4.61 -1.96 19.58
N LYS A 40 -5.52 -1.11 19.10
CA LYS A 40 -6.54 -1.51 18.13
C LYS A 40 -6.05 -1.47 16.68
N GLY A 41 -5.01 -0.70 16.38
CA GLY A 41 -4.42 -0.58 15.05
C GLY A 41 -5.20 0.32 14.08
N TYR A 42 -6.01 1.24 14.59
CA TYR A 42 -6.70 2.22 13.74
C TYR A 42 -6.90 3.57 14.45
N GLY A 43 -7.18 4.60 13.65
CA GLY A 43 -7.45 5.96 14.10
C GLY A 43 -8.16 6.78 13.03
N PHE A 44 -8.24 8.08 13.25
CA PHE A 44 -8.88 9.01 12.32
C PHE A 44 -8.04 10.26 12.08
N ILE A 45 -8.13 10.78 10.86
CA ILE A 45 -7.55 12.04 10.42
C ILE A 45 -8.69 13.04 10.17
N VAL A 46 -8.54 14.26 10.66
CA VAL A 46 -9.44 15.39 10.34
C VAL A 46 -8.80 16.16 9.19
N PRO A 47 -9.42 16.17 8.00
CA PRO A 47 -8.87 16.87 6.85
C PRO A 47 -9.13 18.38 6.92
N ASP A 48 -8.18 19.18 6.43
CA ASP A 48 -8.26 20.65 6.50
C ASP A 48 -9.33 21.25 5.57
N ASN A 49 -9.76 20.48 4.58
CA ASN A 49 -10.78 20.86 3.60
C ASN A 49 -12.22 20.74 4.13
N GLY A 50 -12.40 20.38 5.41
CA GLY A 50 -13.72 20.26 6.04
C GLY A 50 -14.52 19.03 5.58
N MET A 51 -13.88 18.06 4.92
CA MET A 51 -14.48 16.76 4.65
C MET A 51 -14.67 15.95 5.94
N ALA A 52 -15.37 14.82 5.82
CA ALA A 52 -15.55 13.89 6.92
C ALA A 52 -14.21 13.29 7.39
N ASP A 53 -14.19 12.85 8.66
CA ASP A 53 -13.04 12.16 9.25
C ASP A 53 -12.63 10.94 8.40
N ILE A 54 -11.34 10.83 8.11
CA ILE A 54 -10.76 9.77 7.28
C ILE A 54 -10.24 8.67 8.19
N LEU A 55 -10.67 7.42 7.97
CA LEU A 55 -10.17 6.27 8.72
C LEU A 55 -8.72 5.95 8.32
N LEU A 56 -7.83 5.88 9.31
CA LEU A 56 -6.44 5.47 9.15
C LEU A 56 -6.23 4.08 9.75
N HIS A 57 -5.82 3.10 8.93
CA HIS A 57 -5.50 1.75 9.39
C HIS A 57 -3.99 1.52 9.50
N VAL A 58 -3.54 0.79 10.52
CA VAL A 58 -2.11 0.53 10.80
C VAL A 58 -1.36 -0.14 9.65
N THR A 59 -2.04 -0.88 8.77
CA THR A 59 -1.42 -1.48 7.59
C THR A 59 -0.78 -0.43 6.66
N VAL A 60 -1.39 0.76 6.56
CA VAL A 60 -0.86 1.86 5.73
C VAL A 60 0.41 2.40 6.37
N LEU A 61 0.39 2.67 7.68
CA LEU A 61 1.57 3.12 8.43
C LEU A 61 2.73 2.12 8.33
N ARG A 62 2.44 0.82 8.47
CA ARG A 62 3.46 -0.24 8.42
C ARG A 62 4.14 -0.35 7.07
N ARG A 63 3.42 -0.07 5.98
CA ARG A 63 4.00 -0.04 4.63
C ARG A 63 5.10 1.01 4.52
N ASP A 64 4.94 2.12 5.23
CA ASP A 64 5.89 3.23 5.26
C ASP A 64 6.87 3.16 6.46
N GLY A 65 6.86 2.04 7.20
CA GLY A 65 7.77 1.81 8.34
C GLY A 65 7.33 2.40 9.67
N HIS A 66 6.11 2.94 9.76
CA HIS A 66 5.54 3.52 10.97
C HIS A 66 4.65 2.52 11.72
N GLN A 67 4.73 2.52 13.05
CA GLN A 67 3.91 1.64 13.91
C GLN A 67 2.78 2.39 14.62
N THR A 68 2.94 3.70 14.79
CA THR A 68 2.02 4.60 15.49
C THR A 68 1.99 5.95 14.80
N ALA A 69 0.91 6.69 15.01
CA ALA A 69 0.75 8.05 14.52
C ALA A 69 0.33 8.93 15.70
N TYR A 70 1.09 9.99 15.96
CA TYR A 70 0.84 10.93 17.05
C TYR A 70 0.24 12.23 16.48
N GLU A 71 -0.52 12.95 17.30
CA GLU A 71 -1.00 14.31 17.05
C GLU A 71 0.15 15.28 16.70
#